data_AF-A0A842HLE1-F1
#
_entry.id   AF-A0A842HLE1-F1
#
_cell.length_a   1.000
_cell.length_b   1.000
_cell.length_c   1.000
_cell.angle_alpha   90.00
_cell.angle_beta   90.00
_cell.angle_gamma   90.00
#
_symmetry.space_group_name_H-M   'P 1'
#
loop_
_entity.id
_entity.type
_entity.pdbx_description
1 polymer ?
#
loop_
_entity_poly.entity_id
_entity_poly.type
_entity_poly.pdbx_seq_one_letter_code
_entity_poly.pdbx_strand_id
1 'polypeptide(L)' 'MNTPHHGTSFSERDFEQLATSIDQIAPAQREVFLAKLVILLVASHPEPDILSSVIPRAVAHLDAPLTTAPPPG' A
#
# COMPACT_ATOMS: atom_id res chain seq x y z
N MET A 1 0.72 25.61 20.69
CA MET A 1 1.25 24.24 20.84
C MET A 1 1.11 23.55 19.49
N ASN A 2 2.18 23.50 18.71
CA ASN A 2 2.20 22.75 17.45
C ASN A 2 2.49 21.30 17.79
N THR A 3 1.48 20.44 17.76
CA THR A 3 1.71 18.99 17.76
C THR A 3 2.41 18.63 16.46
N PRO A 4 3.58 17.99 16.48
CA PRO A 4 4.15 17.46 15.25
C PRO A 4 3.17 16.40 14.72
N HIS A 5 2.61 16.65 13.55
CA HIS A 5 2.00 15.59 12.75
C HIS A 5 3.13 14.60 12.45
N HIS A 6 3.28 13.56 13.27
CA HIS A 6 4.03 12.37 12.89
C HIS A 6 3.28 11.77 11.71
N GLY A 7 3.58 12.28 10.52
CA GLY A 7 3.25 11.61 9.28
C GLY A 7 3.82 10.21 9.42
N THR A 8 2.93 9.23 9.51
CA THR A 8 3.23 7.81 9.32
C THR A 8 3.65 7.62 7.86
N SER A 9 4.79 8.19 7.50
CA SER A 9 5.36 8.07 6.19
C SER A 9 5.99 6.69 6.12
N PHE A 10 5.47 5.86 5.22
CA PHE A 10 6.09 4.60 4.83
C PHE A 10 7.57 4.88 4.49
N SER A 11 8.48 4.37 5.31
CA SER A 11 9.90 4.72 5.22
C SER A 11 10.61 3.88 4.14
N GLU A 12 11.80 4.31 3.73
CA GLU A 12 12.65 3.54 2.81
C GLU A 12 12.94 2.13 3.35
N ARG A 13 13.14 2.01 4.67
CA ARG A 13 13.30 0.72 5.34
C ARG A 13 12.06 -0.17 5.21
N ASP A 14 10.87 0.40 5.38
CA ASP A 14 9.62 -0.36 5.24
C ASP A 14 9.43 -0.85 3.79
N PHE A 15 9.87 -0.03 2.82
CA PHE A 15 9.87 -0.40 1.40
C PHE A 15 10.83 -1.56 1.13
N GLU A 16 12.09 -1.47 1.56
CA GLU A 16 13.09 -2.53 1.37
C GLU A 16 12.65 -3.85 2.01
N GLN A 17 12.07 -3.77 3.22
CA GLN A 17 11.53 -4.94 3.91
C GLN A 17 10.37 -5.58 3.13
N LEU A 18 9.44 -4.77 2.62
CA LEU A 18 8.31 -5.27 1.84
C LEU A 18 8.79 -5.89 0.52
N ALA A 19 9.70 -5.23 -0.20
CA ALA A 19 10.26 -5.73 -1.46
C ALA A 19 10.97 -7.08 -1.26
N THR A 20 11.84 -7.17 -0.26
CA THR A 20 12.55 -8.40 0.08
C THR A 20 11.59 -9.53 0.45
N SER A 21 10.50 -9.21 1.16
CA SER A 21 9.49 -10.19 1.52
C SER A 21 8.73 -10.71 0.30
N ILE A 22 8.34 -9.84 -0.64
CA ILE A 22 7.66 -10.22 -1.90
C ILE A 22 8.55 -11.13 -2.75
N ASP A 23 9.86 -10.87 -2.80
CA ASP A 23 10.80 -11.66 -3.59
C ASP A 23 10.90 -13.11 -3.11
N GLN A 24 10.68 -13.36 -1.83
CA GLN A 24 10.66 -14.70 -1.23
C GLN A 24 9.33 -15.45 -1.45
N ILE A 25 8.28 -14.77 -1.89
CA ILE A 25 6.97 -15.37 -2.19
C ILE A 25 6.94 -15.90 -3.62
N ALA A 26 6.43 -17.13 -3.78
CA ALA A 26 6.22 -17.74 -5.08
C ALA A 26 5.41 -16.80 -6.00
N PRO A 27 5.81 -16.57 -7.26
CA PRO A 27 5.16 -15.58 -8.14
C PRO A 27 3.64 -15.69 -8.20
N ALA A 28 3.10 -16.91 -8.29
CA ALA A 28 1.66 -17.18 -8.32
C ALA A 28 0.90 -16.80 -7.03
N GLN A 29 1.60 -16.54 -5.92
CA GLN A 29 1.02 -16.20 -4.62
C GLN A 29 1.24 -14.74 -4.22
N ARG A 30 2.00 -13.94 -4.98
CA ARG A 30 2.36 -12.56 -4.60
C ARG A 30 1.13 -11.65 -4.46
N GLU A 31 0.16 -11.76 -5.37
CA GLU A 31 -1.09 -11.01 -5.28
C GLU A 31 -1.90 -11.38 -4.03
N VAL A 32 -2.01 -12.68 -3.73
CA VAL A 32 -2.71 -13.19 -2.55
C VAL A 32 -2.02 -12.74 -1.25
N PHE A 33 -0.68 -12.75 -1.24
CA PHE A 33 0.12 -12.24 -0.13
C PHE A 33 -0.15 -10.76 0.12
N LEU A 34 -0.07 -9.92 -0.93
CA LEU A 34 -0.33 -8.48 -0.82
C LEU A 34 -1.74 -8.18 -0.34
N ALA A 35 -2.75 -8.89 -0.86
CA ALA A 35 -4.13 -8.74 -0.41
C ALA A 35 -4.29 -9.06 1.08
N LYS A 36 -3.70 -10.17 1.55
CA LYS A 36 -3.72 -10.55 2.97
C LYS A 36 -2.99 -9.55 3.85
N LEU A 37 -1.83 -9.05 3.41
CA LEU A 37 -1.06 -8.04 4.13
C LEU A 37 -1.88 -6.77 4.37
N VAL A 38 -2.57 -6.27 3.34
CA VAL A 38 -3.44 -5.08 3.46
C VAL A 38 -4.56 -5.33 4.47
N ILE A 39 -5.21 -6.51 4.43
CA ILE A 39 -6.27 -6.87 5.40
C ILE A 39 -5.72 -6.83 6.82
N LEU A 40 -4.53 -7.39 7.07
CA LEU A 40 -3.92 -7.41 8.40
C LEU A 40 -3.53 -6.01 8.89
N LEU A 41 -2.99 -5.16 8.01
CA LEU A 41 -2.66 -3.77 8.33
C LEU A 41 -3.92 -2.97 8.69
N VAL A 42 -5.01 -3.14 7.94
CA VAL A 42 -6.29 -2.49 8.21
C VAL A 42 -6.92 -3.02 9.50
N ALA A 43 -6.90 -4.34 9.72
CA ALA A 43 -7.42 -4.96 10.95
C ALA A 43 -6.65 -4.53 12.20
N SER A 44 -5.40 -4.09 12.04
CA SER A 44 -4.56 -3.56 13.11
C SER A 44 -4.73 -2.04 13.32
N HIS A 45 -5.54 -1.38 12.49
CA HIS A 45 -5.76 0.06 12.56
C HIS A 45 -6.76 0.40 13.68
N PRO A 46 -6.47 1.39 14.54
CA PRO A 46 -7.31 1.71 15.69
C PRO A 46 -8.61 2.45 15.33
N GLU A 47 -8.73 2.98 14.11
CA GLU A 47 -9.89 3.75 13.66
C GLU A 47 -11.04 2.82 13.20
N PRO A 48 -12.23 2.92 13.81
CA PRO A 48 -13.41 2.22 13.31
C PRO A 48 -13.78 2.76 11.92
N ASP A 49 -14.36 1.91 11.07
CA ASP A 49 -14.86 2.27 9.73
C ASP A 49 -13.80 2.77 8.72
N ILE A 50 -12.51 2.53 8.98
CA ILE A 50 -11.42 2.87 8.05
C ILE A 50 -11.64 2.31 6.64
N LEU A 51 -12.31 1.17 6.51
CA LEU A 51 -12.66 0.55 5.22
C LEU A 51 -13.50 1.48 4.33
N SER A 52 -14.43 2.24 4.92
CA SER A 52 -15.28 3.17 4.19
C SER A 52 -14.50 4.31 3.55
N SER A 53 -13.33 4.67 4.11
CA SER A 53 -12.46 5.70 3.54
C SER A 53 -11.43 5.14 2.56
N VAL A 54 -10.93 3.92 2.77
CA VAL A 54 -9.87 3.34 1.92
C VAL A 54 -10.39 2.62 0.69
N ILE A 55 -11.59 2.02 0.72
CA ILE A 55 -12.16 1.30 -0.44
C ILE A 55 -12.33 2.22 -1.66
N PRO A 56 -12.96 3.42 -1.56
CA PRO A 56 -13.07 4.31 -2.71
C PRO A 56 -11.71 4.75 -3.28
N ARG A 57 -10.70 4.93 -2.43
CA ARG A 57 -9.34 5.28 -2.84
C ARG A 57 -8.68 4.13 -3.59
N ALA A 58 -8.81 2.90 -3.08
CA ALA A 58 -8.29 1.72 -3.74
C ALA A 58 -8.90 1.54 -5.14
N VAL A 59 -10.21 1.73 -5.28
CA VAL A 59 -10.90 1.71 -6.58
C VAL A 59 -10.32 2.78 -7.51
N ALA A 60 -10.19 4.02 -7.05
CA ALA A 60 -9.61 5.10 -7.86
C ALA A 60 -8.16 4.82 -8.31
N HIS A 61 -7.36 4.09 -7.53
CA HIS A 61 -6.01 3.66 -7.92
C HIS A 61 -6.00 2.55 -8.98
N LEU A 62 -7.06 1.73 -9.07
CA LEU A 62 -7.21 0.72 -10.12
C LEU A 62 -7.67 1.34 -11.44
N ASP A 63 -8.56 2.33 -11.36
CA ASP A 63 -9.11 3.04 -12.52
C ASP A 63 -8.18 4.14 -13.04
N ALA A 64 -7.08 4.44 -12.32
CA ALA A 64 -6.10 5.42 -12.75
C ALA A 64 -5.48 4.97 -14.10
N PRO A 65 -5.51 5.81 -15.14
CA PRO A 65 -4.90 5.46 -16.42
C PRO A 65 -3.42 5.14 -16.18
N LEU A 66 -2.98 3.97 -16.63
CA LEU A 66 -1.56 3.62 -16.72
C LEU A 66 -0.90 4.70 -17.59
N THR A 67 -0.32 5.72 -16.98
CA THR A 67 0.56 6.67 -17.66
C THR A 67 1.78 5.87 -18.13
N THR A 68 1.66 5.26 -19.30
CA THR A 68 2.80 4.86 -20.12
C THR A 68 3.33 6.14 -20.75
N ALA A 69 4.14 6.90 -20.01
CA ALA A 69 4.95 7.93 -20.63
C ALA A 69 6.00 7.22 -21.52
N PRO A 70 6.04 7.48 -22.83
CA PRO A 70 7.16 7.01 -23.64
C PRO A 70 8.44 7.76 -23.23
N PRO A 71 9.63 7.15 -23.31
CA PRO A 71 10.88 7.83 -23.01
C PRO A 71 11.08 9.02 -23.97
N PRO A 72 11.65 10.15 -23.50
CA PRO A 72 12.06 11.22 -24.41
C PRO A 72 13.15 10.68 -25.34
N GLY A 73 12.94 10.85 -26.65
CA GLY A 73 13.88 10.48 -27.69
C GLY A 73 15.10 11.39 -27.77
#